data_AF-A0A3A8MHV9-F1
#
_entry.id   AF-A0A3A8MHV9-F1
#
_cell.length_a   1.000
_cell.length_b   1.000
_cell.length_c   1.000
_cell.angle_alpha   90.00
_cell.angle_beta   90.00
_cell.angle_gamma   90.00
#
_symmetry.space_group_name_H-M   'P 1'
#
loop_
_entity.id
_entity.type
_entity.pdbx_description
1 polymer ?
#
loop_
_entity_poly.entity_id
_entity_poly.type
_entity_poly.pdbx_seq_one_letter_code
_entity_poly.pdbx_strand_id
1 'polypeptide(L)'
;MLSGCEVKGERVVTVPNRDSLLITGAEDAEGLLEVAEATMAGLKAPRPVDGRALRLTADGWRPFLPEPGSPSRSLLENLAFASRVRGYQEQTERLRRQHEKEGSQLYVAGYVPEQDAKGRFFGQTLWFNDGETLLPRADVILFMDTSLGPDAPPVASVRWDLVVRDAGTMLMPEPGLYPERYRVRGFPSKELLQRWKSDPTAMDVP
;
A
#
# COMPACT_ATOMS: atom_id res chain seq x y z
N MET A 1 25.67 -12.67 4.34
CA MET A 1 26.38 -11.73 5.24
C MET A 1 26.51 -10.40 4.50
N LEU A 2 25.89 -9.33 5.00
CA LEU A 2 25.94 -7.97 4.40
C LEU A 2 27.07 -7.10 5.00
N SER A 3 27.89 -7.68 5.88
CA SER A 3 28.93 -7.02 6.65
C SER A 3 30.17 -6.60 5.84
N GLY A 4 30.30 -7.05 4.58
CA GLY A 4 31.49 -6.79 3.74
C GLY A 4 31.41 -5.55 2.85
N CYS A 5 30.25 -4.90 2.72
CA CYS A 5 30.11 -3.67 1.97
C CYS A 5 30.26 -2.47 2.91
N GLU A 6 31.31 -1.66 2.71
CA GLU A 6 31.46 -0.36 3.38
C GLU A 6 30.48 0.63 2.76
N VAL A 7 29.72 1.35 3.60
CA VAL A 7 28.70 2.32 3.20
C VAL A 7 28.70 3.52 4.15
N LYS A 8 28.14 4.67 3.72
CA LYS A 8 27.97 5.86 4.57
C LYS A 8 26.66 5.78 5.37
N GLY A 9 26.77 5.67 6.70
CA GLY A 9 25.61 5.53 7.59
C GLY A 9 25.01 4.11 7.60
N GLU A 10 23.71 4.02 7.88
CA GLU A 10 22.99 2.73 7.92
C GLU A 10 22.85 2.11 6.52
N ARG A 11 22.89 0.77 6.44
CA ARG A 11 22.74 0.07 5.16
C ARG A 11 21.31 0.18 4.64
N VAL A 12 21.18 0.63 3.40
CA VAL A 12 19.94 0.67 2.63
C VAL A 12 20.06 -0.34 1.49
N VAL A 13 19.02 -1.14 1.29
CA VAL A 13 18.98 -2.16 0.25
C VAL A 13 17.70 -2.10 -0.57
N THR A 14 17.78 -2.53 -1.82
CA THR A 14 16.62 -2.85 -2.67
C THR A 14 16.81 -4.22 -3.33
N VAL A 15 15.70 -4.89 -3.62
CA VAL A 15 15.68 -6.23 -4.24
C VAL A 15 14.72 -6.23 -5.43
N PRO A 16 15.07 -5.53 -6.53
CA PRO A 16 14.15 -5.33 -7.64
C PRO A 16 13.75 -6.65 -8.32
N ASN A 17 14.64 -7.64 -8.30
CA ASN A 17 14.40 -8.98 -8.85
C ASN A 17 15.23 -10.01 -8.08
N ARG A 18 15.04 -11.30 -8.40
CA ARG A 18 15.71 -12.42 -7.73
C ARG A 18 17.23 -12.47 -7.91
N ASP A 19 17.75 -11.79 -8.93
CA ASP A 19 19.14 -11.91 -9.40
C ASP A 19 19.97 -10.67 -8.96
N SER A 20 19.38 -9.72 -8.23
CA SER A 20 20.03 -8.47 -7.84
C SER A 20 19.68 -8.04 -6.41
N LEU A 21 20.72 -7.74 -5.63
CA LEU A 21 20.63 -7.07 -4.34
C LEU A 21 21.49 -5.80 -4.42
N LEU A 22 20.84 -4.64 -4.41
CA LEU A 22 21.51 -3.36 -4.48
C LEU A 22 21.68 -2.82 -3.06
N ILE A 23 22.84 -2.25 -2.76
CA ILE A 23 23.23 -1.82 -1.41
C ILE A 23 23.86 -0.44 -1.49
N THR A 24 23.45 0.46 -0.61
CA THR A 24 24.08 1.77 -0.41
C THR A 24 23.96 2.23 1.05
N GLY A 25 24.49 3.40 1.35
CA GLY A 25 24.40 4.05 2.66
C GLY A 25 23.23 5.03 2.76
N ALA A 26 22.58 5.11 3.91
CA ALA A 26 21.49 6.06 4.16
C ALA A 26 21.94 7.53 4.06
N GLU A 27 23.24 7.80 4.23
CA GLU A 27 23.85 9.13 4.14
C GLU A 27 24.56 9.34 2.79
N ASP A 28 24.40 8.42 1.83
CA ASP A 28 24.99 8.54 0.49
C ASP A 28 23.94 8.99 -0.54
N ALA A 29 23.78 10.31 -0.71
CA ALA A 29 22.75 10.86 -1.59
C ALA A 29 22.91 10.41 -3.07
N GLU A 30 24.15 10.34 -3.56
CA GLU A 30 24.47 9.87 -4.91
C GLU A 30 24.20 8.37 -5.02
N GLY A 31 24.70 7.58 -4.06
CA GLY A 31 24.44 6.14 -4.03
C GLY A 31 22.96 5.78 -3.91
N LEU A 32 22.17 6.56 -3.18
CA LEU A 32 20.71 6.37 -3.10
C LEU A 32 20.02 6.66 -4.44
N LEU A 33 20.50 7.63 -5.21
CA LEU A 33 19.98 7.93 -6.53
C LEU A 33 20.31 6.81 -7.51
N GLU A 34 21.56 6.35 -7.56
CA GLU A 34 21.99 5.23 -8.39
C GLU A 34 21.20 3.94 -8.07
N VAL A 35 21.03 3.64 -6.78
CA VAL A 35 20.23 2.48 -6.35
C VAL A 35 18.78 2.63 -6.78
N ALA A 36 18.17 3.82 -6.67
CA ALA A 36 16.80 4.04 -7.12
C ALA A 36 16.66 3.79 -8.63
N GLU A 37 17.56 4.34 -9.45
CA GLU A 37 17.54 4.17 -10.91
C GLU A 37 17.79 2.71 -11.33
N ALA A 38 18.77 2.05 -10.72
CA ALA A 38 19.04 0.63 -10.95
C ALA A 38 17.86 -0.26 -10.52
N THR A 39 17.17 0.11 -9.43
CA THR A 39 15.95 -0.58 -8.98
C THR A 39 14.83 -0.42 -10.02
N MET A 40 14.63 0.79 -10.55
CA MET A 40 13.65 1.04 -11.62
C MET A 40 13.94 0.18 -12.86
N ALA A 41 15.20 0.08 -13.27
CA ALA A 41 15.60 -0.79 -14.38
C ALA A 41 15.34 -2.26 -14.07
N GLY A 42 15.72 -2.71 -12.85
CA GLY A 42 15.54 -4.09 -12.42
C GLY A 42 14.08 -4.54 -12.33
N LEU A 43 13.15 -3.64 -12.01
CA LEU A 43 11.71 -3.92 -11.98
C LEU A 43 11.09 -4.07 -13.38
N LYS A 44 11.75 -3.59 -14.44
CA LYS A 44 11.31 -3.82 -15.83
C LYS A 44 11.66 -5.22 -16.33
N ALA A 45 12.55 -5.93 -15.64
CA ALA A 45 12.90 -7.30 -15.98
C ALA A 45 11.74 -8.27 -15.66
N PRO A 46 11.67 -9.43 -16.33
CA PRO A 46 10.68 -10.45 -16.00
C PRO A 46 10.75 -10.88 -14.53
N ARG A 47 9.58 -11.09 -13.91
CA ARG A 47 9.43 -11.50 -12.50
C ARG A 47 10.04 -10.49 -11.51
N PRO A 48 9.58 -9.23 -11.52
CA PRO A 48 9.98 -8.25 -10.51
C PRO A 48 9.59 -8.73 -9.10
N VAL A 49 10.40 -8.37 -8.11
CA VAL A 49 10.17 -8.73 -6.70
C VAL A 49 9.67 -7.49 -5.95
N ASP A 50 10.55 -6.60 -5.50
CA ASP A 50 10.17 -5.44 -4.70
C ASP A 50 11.11 -4.24 -4.94
N GLY A 51 10.51 -3.07 -5.13
CA GLY A 51 11.23 -1.82 -5.35
C GLY A 51 11.46 -1.00 -4.08
N ARG A 52 10.90 -1.40 -2.94
CA ARG A 52 11.03 -0.64 -1.70
C ARG A 52 12.47 -0.65 -1.21
N ALA A 53 12.98 0.53 -0.90
CA ALA A 53 14.18 0.66 -0.11
C ALA A 53 13.92 0.22 1.33
N LEU A 54 14.80 -0.62 1.85
CA LEU A 54 14.77 -1.10 3.23
C LEU A 54 16.07 -0.69 3.91
N ARG A 55 15.97 -0.15 5.12
CA ARG A 55 17.11 0.16 5.98
C ARG A 55 17.22 -0.86 7.09
N LEU A 56 18.45 -1.28 7.39
CA LEU A 56 18.73 -2.14 8.52
C LEU A 56 18.74 -1.31 9.82
N THR A 57 17.75 -1.53 10.67
CA THR A 57 17.66 -0.95 12.03
C THR A 57 17.99 -1.99 13.09
N ALA A 58 18.06 -1.59 14.36
CA ALA A 58 18.24 -2.52 15.48
C ALA A 58 17.14 -3.61 15.55
N ASP A 59 15.91 -3.28 15.14
CA ASP A 59 14.76 -4.20 15.12
C ASP A 59 14.64 -4.97 13.79
N GLY A 60 15.65 -4.90 12.93
CA GLY A 60 15.67 -5.51 11.61
C GLY A 60 15.34 -4.53 10.47
N TRP A 61 14.91 -5.08 9.32
CA TRP A 61 14.66 -4.31 8.12
C TRP A 61 13.36 -3.51 8.20
N ARG A 62 13.45 -2.20 7.93
CA ARG A 62 12.31 -1.28 7.91
C ARG A 62 12.25 -0.54 6.58
N PRO A 63 11.05 -0.19 6.07
CA PRO A 63 10.93 0.73 4.94
C PRO A 63 11.73 2.01 5.17
N PHE A 64 12.40 2.47 4.12
CA PHE A 64 13.27 3.64 4.17
C PHE A 64 12.91 4.64 3.08
N LEU A 65 12.88 5.91 3.45
CA LEU A 65 12.90 7.05 2.56
C LEU A 65 13.94 8.04 3.10
N PRO A 66 14.76 8.66 2.23
CA PRO A 66 15.68 9.70 2.64
C PRO A 66 14.93 10.96 3.08
N GLU A 67 15.61 11.86 3.78
CA GLU A 67 15.04 13.12 4.28
C GLU A 67 14.38 13.97 3.17
N PRO A 68 13.39 14.81 3.52
CA PRO A 68 12.81 15.78 2.59
C PRO A 68 13.88 16.60 1.87
N GLY A 69 13.75 16.76 0.55
CA GLY A 69 14.72 17.47 -0.29
C GLY A 69 15.83 16.59 -0.89
N SER A 70 15.94 15.31 -0.50
CA SER A 70 16.84 14.37 -1.16
C SER A 70 16.43 14.12 -2.62
N PRO A 71 17.36 14.16 -3.60
CA PRO A 71 17.06 13.92 -5.01
C PRO A 71 16.44 12.56 -5.30
N SER A 72 16.76 11.54 -4.51
CA SER A 72 16.28 10.17 -4.69
C SER A 72 14.92 9.91 -4.04
N ARG A 73 14.42 10.83 -3.21
CA ARG A 73 13.22 10.61 -2.38
C ARG A 73 12.00 10.25 -3.22
N SER A 74 11.65 11.08 -4.21
CA SER A 74 10.46 10.85 -5.04
C SER A 74 10.55 9.59 -5.88
N LEU A 75 11.76 9.21 -6.33
CA LEU A 75 11.98 7.96 -7.04
C LEU A 75 11.71 6.75 -6.13
N LEU A 76 12.23 6.79 -4.90
CA LEU A 76 12.01 5.72 -3.91
C LEU A 76 10.55 5.64 -3.45
N GLU A 77 9.86 6.77 -3.30
CA GLU A 77 8.42 6.83 -3.03
C GLU A 77 7.62 6.16 -4.16
N ASN A 78 7.92 6.49 -5.41
CA ASN A 78 7.26 5.91 -6.58
C ASN A 78 7.53 4.39 -6.70
N LEU A 79 8.77 3.96 -6.45
CA LEU A 79 9.14 2.53 -6.44
C LEU A 79 8.40 1.75 -5.36
N ALA A 80 8.27 2.34 -4.16
CA ALA A 80 7.53 1.77 -3.07
C ALA A 80 6.03 1.65 -3.39
N PHE A 81 5.44 2.69 -3.98
CA PHE A 81 4.05 2.70 -4.42
C PHE A 81 3.79 1.66 -5.51
N ALA A 82 4.62 1.63 -6.57
CA ALA A 82 4.50 0.66 -7.66
C ALA A 82 4.60 -0.80 -7.17
N SER A 83 5.44 -1.05 -6.16
CA SER A 83 5.58 -2.37 -5.55
C SER A 83 4.35 -2.76 -4.72
N ARG A 84 3.75 -1.80 -4.00
CA ARG A 84 2.49 -1.99 -3.29
C ARG A 84 1.34 -2.33 -4.26
N VAL A 85 1.23 -1.59 -5.36
CA VAL A 85 0.21 -1.84 -6.42
C VAL A 85 0.35 -3.26 -6.96
N ARG A 86 1.54 -3.66 -7.41
CA ARG A 86 1.80 -5.01 -7.92
C ARG A 86 1.48 -6.08 -6.89
N GLY A 87 1.96 -5.91 -5.65
CA GLY A 87 1.73 -6.87 -4.57
C GLY A 87 0.23 -7.10 -4.29
N TYR A 88 -0.57 -6.04 -4.26
CA TYR A 88 -2.01 -6.19 -4.10
C TYR A 88 -2.72 -6.74 -5.34
N GLN A 89 -2.30 -6.41 -6.55
CA GLN A 89 -2.86 -6.97 -7.79
C GLN A 89 -2.67 -8.49 -7.83
N GLU A 90 -1.43 -8.96 -7.69
CA GLU A 90 -1.10 -10.39 -7.68
C GLU A 90 -1.84 -11.14 -6.57
N GLN A 91 -1.88 -10.55 -5.36
CA GLN A 91 -2.60 -11.13 -4.24
C GLN A 91 -4.11 -11.18 -4.49
N THR A 92 -4.72 -10.14 -5.04
CA THR A 92 -6.15 -10.07 -5.36
C THR A 92 -6.53 -11.18 -6.34
N GLU A 93 -5.78 -11.34 -7.42
CA GLU A 93 -6.01 -12.38 -8.42
C GLU A 93 -5.89 -13.79 -7.83
N ARG A 94 -4.91 -14.02 -6.95
CA ARG A 94 -4.73 -15.30 -6.28
C ARG A 94 -5.90 -15.61 -5.34
N LEU A 95 -6.26 -14.66 -4.48
CA LEU A 95 -7.33 -14.85 -3.49
C LEU A 95 -8.71 -15.01 -4.15
N ARG A 96 -9.02 -14.22 -5.19
CA ARG A 96 -10.27 -14.39 -5.94
C ARG A 96 -10.40 -15.78 -6.56
N ARG A 97 -9.35 -16.25 -7.23
CA ARG A 97 -9.31 -17.62 -7.81
C ARG A 97 -9.45 -18.70 -6.74
N GLN A 98 -8.86 -18.50 -5.57
CA GLN A 98 -8.98 -19.45 -4.45
C GLN A 98 -10.43 -19.51 -3.94
N HIS A 99 -11.02 -18.35 -3.63
CA HIS A 99 -12.39 -18.29 -3.09
C HIS A 99 -13.45 -18.76 -4.09
N GLU A 100 -13.26 -18.50 -5.39
CA GLU A 100 -14.12 -19.03 -6.44
C GLU A 100 -14.11 -20.57 -6.45
N LYS A 101 -12.94 -21.19 -6.33
CA LYS A 101 -12.81 -22.67 -6.25
C LYS A 101 -13.44 -23.24 -4.98
N GLU A 102 -13.41 -22.49 -3.88
CA GLU A 102 -13.97 -22.89 -2.59
C GLU A 102 -15.48 -22.60 -2.48
N GLY A 103 -16.07 -21.89 -3.45
CA GLY A 103 -17.47 -21.43 -3.38
C GLY A 103 -17.73 -20.38 -2.29
N SER A 104 -16.68 -19.71 -1.80
CA SER A 104 -16.77 -18.70 -0.76
C SER A 104 -17.43 -17.42 -1.28
N GLN A 105 -18.33 -16.84 -0.48
CA GLN A 105 -18.99 -15.56 -0.77
C GLN A 105 -18.14 -14.35 -0.34
N LEU A 106 -16.90 -14.57 0.12
CA LEU A 106 -15.99 -13.52 0.55
C LEU A 106 -15.52 -12.69 -0.64
N TYR A 107 -15.89 -11.41 -0.67
CA TYR A 107 -15.42 -10.50 -1.70
C TYR A 107 -13.98 -10.06 -1.42
N VAL A 108 -13.13 -10.06 -2.44
CA VAL A 108 -11.75 -9.57 -2.33
C VAL A 108 -11.65 -8.23 -3.04
N ALA A 109 -11.60 -7.14 -2.27
CA ALA A 109 -11.54 -5.80 -2.82
C ALA A 109 -10.19 -5.53 -3.49
N GLY A 110 -10.21 -4.70 -4.53
CA GLY A 110 -9.02 -4.27 -5.25
C GLY A 110 -8.31 -3.10 -4.55
N TYR A 111 -7.03 -2.93 -4.87
CA TYR A 111 -6.27 -1.72 -4.58
C TYR A 111 -6.22 -0.90 -5.88
N VAL A 112 -6.80 0.31 -5.85
CA VAL A 112 -6.94 1.19 -7.02
C VAL A 112 -5.90 2.30 -6.90
N PRO A 113 -4.87 2.35 -7.76
CA PRO A 113 -3.92 3.45 -7.76
C PRO A 113 -4.55 4.71 -8.35
N GLU A 114 -4.36 5.84 -7.68
CA GLU A 114 -4.83 7.15 -8.06
C GLU A 114 -3.69 8.16 -7.97
N GLN A 115 -3.87 9.31 -8.63
CA GLN A 115 -2.93 10.41 -8.60
C GLN A 115 -3.68 11.72 -8.34
N ASP A 116 -3.22 12.51 -7.37
CA ASP A 116 -3.82 13.81 -7.08
C ASP A 116 -3.37 14.89 -8.09
N ALA A 117 -4.00 16.07 -8.01
CA ALA A 117 -3.67 17.20 -8.89
C ALA A 117 -2.22 17.71 -8.73
N LYS A 118 -1.53 17.35 -7.64
CA LYS A 118 -0.12 17.68 -7.38
C LYS A 118 0.83 16.58 -7.86
N GLY A 119 0.31 15.51 -8.47
CA GLY A 119 1.09 14.40 -8.98
C GLY A 119 1.46 13.35 -7.93
N ARG A 120 0.93 13.43 -6.70
CA ARG A 120 1.19 12.43 -5.66
C ARG A 120 0.35 11.19 -5.91
N PHE A 121 0.98 10.02 -5.82
CA PHE A 121 0.28 8.74 -5.94
C PHE A 121 -0.30 8.30 -4.60
N PHE A 122 -1.52 7.75 -4.64
CA PHE A 122 -2.15 7.16 -3.47
C PHE A 122 -3.07 6.02 -3.89
N GLY A 123 -3.37 5.13 -2.95
CA GLY A 123 -4.25 3.98 -3.14
C GLY A 123 -5.64 4.23 -2.59
N GLN A 124 -6.63 3.74 -3.33
CA GLN A 124 -8.01 3.67 -2.89
C GLN A 124 -8.48 2.22 -2.80
N THR A 125 -9.48 1.96 -1.97
CA THR A 125 -10.24 0.70 -2.00
C THR A 125 -11.72 0.96 -1.79
N LEU A 126 -12.56 0.06 -2.27
CA LEU A 126 -14.02 0.16 -2.18
C LEU A 126 -14.50 -0.77 -1.08
N TRP A 127 -15.29 -0.22 -0.15
CA TRP A 127 -16.01 -0.98 0.87
C TRP A 127 -17.50 -0.86 0.57
N PHE A 128 -18.11 -1.96 0.16
CA PHE A 128 -19.54 -2.04 -0.12
C PHE A 128 -20.34 -2.41 1.13
N ASN A 129 -21.60 -2.02 1.19
CA ASN A 129 -22.50 -2.34 2.29
C ASN A 129 -23.07 -3.78 2.24
N ASP A 130 -22.67 -4.58 1.26
CA ASP A 130 -23.09 -5.96 1.09
C ASP A 130 -21.95 -6.96 1.31
N GLY A 131 -22.29 -8.03 2.03
CA GLY A 131 -21.40 -9.18 2.20
C GLY A 131 -20.15 -8.95 3.06
N GLU A 132 -19.38 -10.01 3.18
CA GLU A 132 -18.07 -9.99 3.84
C GLU A 132 -17.00 -9.63 2.81
N THR A 133 -16.05 -8.77 3.19
CA THR A 133 -14.99 -8.30 2.28
C THR A 133 -13.60 -8.38 2.92
N LEU A 134 -12.59 -8.74 2.12
CA LEU A 134 -11.18 -8.53 2.43
C LEU A 134 -10.66 -7.26 1.76
N LEU A 135 -10.52 -6.19 2.53
CA LEU A 135 -9.98 -4.91 2.07
C LEU A 135 -8.44 -4.95 2.06
N PRO A 136 -7.76 -4.51 1.00
CA PRO A 136 -6.35 -4.17 1.07
C PRO A 136 -6.17 -2.92 1.94
N ARG A 137 -5.02 -2.78 2.62
CA ARG A 137 -4.67 -1.48 3.19
C ARG A 137 -4.40 -0.47 2.07
N ALA A 138 -5.24 0.54 2.01
CA ALA A 138 -5.15 1.67 1.08
C ALA A 138 -4.90 2.97 1.85
N ASP A 139 -4.81 4.09 1.13
CA ASP A 139 -4.71 5.42 1.75
C ASP A 139 -6.10 6.04 1.93
N VAL A 140 -7.06 5.70 1.06
CA VAL A 140 -8.47 6.12 1.14
C VAL A 140 -9.41 4.92 0.97
N ILE A 141 -10.52 4.95 1.71
CA ILE A 141 -11.66 4.03 1.54
C ILE A 141 -12.81 4.81 0.93
N LEU A 142 -13.36 4.28 -0.18
CA LEU A 142 -14.61 4.72 -0.78
C LEU A 142 -15.74 3.81 -0.26
N PHE A 143 -16.70 4.40 0.44
CA PHE A 143 -17.86 3.69 0.97
C PHE A 143 -18.98 3.71 -0.05
N MET A 144 -19.42 2.52 -0.48
CA MET A 144 -20.38 2.34 -1.55
C MET A 144 -21.68 1.73 -0.99
N ASP A 145 -22.81 2.32 -1.35
CA ASP A 145 -24.14 1.77 -1.05
C ASP A 145 -24.71 1.13 -2.32
N THR A 146 -24.75 -0.20 -2.36
CA THR A 146 -25.19 -0.95 -3.55
C THR A 146 -26.66 -0.74 -3.88
N SER A 147 -27.47 -0.26 -2.92
CA SER A 147 -28.89 0.06 -3.14
C SER A 147 -29.10 1.31 -4.01
N LEU A 148 -28.08 2.17 -4.14
CA LEU A 148 -28.14 3.39 -4.96
C LEU A 148 -27.82 3.12 -6.44
N GLY A 149 -27.43 1.89 -6.79
CA GLY A 149 -27.07 1.47 -8.14
C GLY A 149 -25.55 1.50 -8.41
N PRO A 150 -25.12 0.89 -9.53
CA PRO A 150 -23.70 0.66 -9.83
C PRO A 150 -22.90 1.94 -10.12
N ASP A 151 -23.55 2.97 -10.65
CA ASP A 151 -22.93 4.24 -11.03
C ASP A 151 -23.08 5.34 -9.95
N ALA A 152 -23.61 4.99 -8.79
CA ALA A 152 -23.78 5.94 -7.70
C ALA A 152 -22.42 6.37 -7.13
N PRO A 153 -22.25 7.66 -6.79
CA PRO A 153 -21.03 8.12 -6.13
C PRO A 153 -20.90 7.49 -4.73
N PRO A 154 -19.67 7.43 -4.17
CA PRO A 154 -19.47 6.99 -2.80
C PRO A 154 -20.30 7.82 -1.82
N VAL A 155 -20.94 7.16 -0.85
CA VAL A 155 -21.67 7.85 0.24
C VAL A 155 -20.71 8.59 1.17
N ALA A 156 -19.47 8.11 1.27
CA ALA A 156 -18.35 8.78 1.91
C ALA A 156 -17.01 8.36 1.26
N SER A 157 -16.03 9.25 1.31
CA SER A 157 -14.63 8.98 0.97
C SER A 157 -13.79 9.43 2.16
N VAL A 158 -12.99 8.53 2.73
CA VAL A 158 -12.32 8.77 4.02
C VAL A 158 -10.93 8.15 4.02
N ARG A 159 -9.93 8.86 4.54
CA ARG A 159 -8.58 8.32 4.73
C ARG A 159 -8.62 7.07 5.60
N TRP A 160 -7.77 6.11 5.29
CA TRP A 160 -7.69 4.83 5.99
C TRP A 160 -7.44 4.99 7.49
N ASP A 161 -6.50 5.85 7.89
CA ASP A 161 -6.10 6.01 9.30
C ASP A 161 -7.23 6.56 10.19
N LEU A 162 -8.10 7.40 9.63
CA LEU A 162 -9.27 7.93 10.32
C LEU A 162 -10.30 6.82 10.57
N VAL A 163 -10.48 5.92 9.58
CA VAL A 163 -11.37 4.77 9.71
C VAL A 163 -10.81 3.78 10.73
N VAL A 164 -9.52 3.41 10.67
CA VAL A 164 -8.89 2.47 11.63
C VAL A 164 -9.03 2.95 13.07
N ARG A 165 -8.84 4.26 13.32
CA ARG A 165 -8.96 4.86 14.65
C ARG A 165 -10.34 4.63 15.27
N ASP A 166 -11.39 4.70 14.45
CA ASP A 166 -12.78 4.79 14.90
C ASP A 166 -13.60 3.51 14.64
N ALA A 167 -13.18 2.65 13.72
CA ALA A 167 -13.93 1.47 13.27
C ALA A 167 -13.94 0.32 14.30
N GLY A 168 -13.06 0.37 15.30
CA GLY A 168 -12.98 -0.65 16.35
C GLY A 168 -12.81 -2.06 15.75
N THR A 169 -13.70 -2.98 16.14
CA THR A 169 -13.65 -4.38 15.68
C THR A 169 -14.22 -4.60 14.28
N MET A 170 -14.71 -3.57 13.59
CA MET A 170 -15.24 -3.72 12.22
C MET A 170 -14.14 -3.96 11.18
N LEU A 171 -12.90 -3.52 11.47
CA LEU A 171 -11.77 -3.55 10.55
C LEU A 171 -10.60 -4.32 11.19
N MET A 172 -10.63 -5.65 11.07
CA MET A 172 -9.64 -6.53 11.73
C MET A 172 -8.62 -7.04 10.72
N PRO A 173 -7.30 -6.99 11.02
CA PRO A 173 -6.29 -7.62 10.18
C PRO A 173 -6.59 -9.11 9.98
N GLU A 174 -6.54 -9.57 8.73
CA GLU A 174 -6.65 -10.98 8.36
C GLU A 174 -5.27 -11.66 8.52
N PRO A 175 -5.12 -12.64 9.43
CA PRO A 175 -3.84 -13.28 9.68
C PRO A 175 -3.29 -14.02 8.45
N GLY A 176 -1.96 -14.05 8.32
CA GLY A 176 -1.29 -14.87 7.30
C GLY A 176 -1.28 -14.28 5.89
N LEU A 177 -1.78 -13.07 5.69
CA LEU A 177 -1.76 -12.40 4.39
C LEU A 177 -0.67 -11.34 4.29
N TYR A 178 0.06 -11.38 3.18
CA TYR A 178 1.00 -10.34 2.76
C TYR A 178 0.78 -9.98 1.28
N PRO A 179 0.66 -8.69 0.92
CA PRO A 179 0.47 -7.53 1.82
C PRO A 179 -0.76 -7.69 2.74
N GLU A 180 -0.81 -6.91 3.83
CA GLU A 180 -1.87 -7.04 4.83
C GLU A 180 -3.26 -6.76 4.23
N ARG A 181 -4.27 -7.51 4.70
CA ARG A 181 -5.68 -7.27 4.40
C ARG A 181 -6.49 -7.21 5.67
N TYR A 182 -7.63 -6.57 5.59
CA TYR A 182 -8.54 -6.37 6.70
C TYR A 182 -9.89 -6.97 6.34
N ARG A 183 -10.38 -7.86 7.19
CA ARG A 183 -11.68 -8.49 7.05
C ARG A 183 -12.74 -7.58 7.64
N VAL A 184 -13.76 -7.27 6.84
CA VAL A 184 -14.93 -6.49 7.23
C VAL A 184 -16.18 -7.33 7.00
N ARG A 185 -17.08 -7.36 8.00
CA ARG A 185 -18.31 -8.18 8.00
C ARG A 185 -19.59 -7.36 8.00
N GLY A 186 -19.47 -6.04 8.03
CA GLY A 186 -20.58 -5.12 8.08
C GLY A 186 -20.19 -3.80 7.48
N PHE A 187 -21.11 -2.85 7.58
CA PHE A 187 -20.95 -1.51 7.04
C PHE A 187 -21.11 -0.48 8.15
N PRO A 188 -20.31 0.62 8.15
CA PRO A 188 -20.46 1.68 9.13
C PRO A 188 -21.86 2.31 9.10
N SER A 189 -22.35 2.76 10.26
CA SER A 189 -23.65 3.43 10.33
C SER A 189 -23.63 4.76 9.58
N LYS A 190 -24.81 5.26 9.18
CA LYS A 190 -24.93 6.55 8.49
C LYS A 190 -24.34 7.69 9.32
N GLU A 191 -24.55 7.69 10.63
CA GLU A 191 -24.03 8.69 11.57
C GLU A 191 -22.51 8.65 11.61
N LEU A 192 -21.91 7.46 11.62
CA LEU A 192 -20.47 7.30 11.61
C LEU A 192 -19.85 7.75 10.28
N LEU A 193 -20.47 7.39 9.15
CA LEU A 193 -20.06 7.87 7.82
C LEU A 193 -20.14 9.40 7.71
N GLN A 194 -21.22 10.02 8.21
CA GLN A 194 -21.32 11.48 8.23
C GLN A 194 -20.24 12.12 9.12
N ARG A 195 -19.99 11.54 10.31
CA ARG A 195 -18.93 12.03 11.20
C ARG A 195 -17.57 12.01 10.52
N TRP A 196 -17.21 10.92 9.85
CA TRP A 196 -15.96 10.83 9.11
C TRP A 196 -15.91 11.77 7.92
N LYS A 197 -16.99 11.88 7.14
CA LYS A 197 -17.07 12.79 6.00
C LYS A 197 -16.92 14.26 6.39
N SER A 198 -17.42 14.64 7.57
CA SER A 198 -17.32 16.00 8.11
C SER A 198 -15.97 16.28 8.79
N ASP A 199 -15.11 15.29 8.98
CA ASP A 199 -13.78 15.52 9.55
C ASP A 199 -12.93 16.32 8.53
N PRO A 200 -12.32 17.45 8.93
CA PRO A 200 -11.54 18.29 8.01
C PRO A 200 -10.33 17.54 7.42
N THR A 201 -9.93 16.44 8.05
CA THR A 201 -8.81 15.61 7.65
C THR A 201 -9.23 14.44 6.77
N ALA A 202 -10.54 14.27 6.48
CA ALA A 202 -11.10 13.09 5.82
C ALA A 202 -10.44 12.71 4.49
N MET A 203 -9.96 13.69 3.72
CA MET A 203 -9.31 13.47 2.42
C MET A 203 -7.88 14.01 2.33
N ASP A 204 -7.28 14.34 3.48
CA ASP A 204 -5.88 14.78 3.53
C ASP A 204 -4.96 13.55 3.55
N VAL A 205 -4.71 13.04 2.34
CA VAL A 205 -3.84 11.90 2.08
C VAL A 205 -2.37 12.31 2.27
N PRO A 206 -1.56 11.50 2.99
CA PRO A 206 -0.12 11.73 3.16
C PRO A 206 0.63 12.02 1.85
#